data_AF-A0A1F9EYN2-F1
#
_entry.id   AF-A0A1F9EYN2-F1
#
_cell.length_a   1.000
_cell.length_b   1.000
_cell.length_c   1.000
_cell.angle_alpha   90.00
_cell.angle_beta   90.00
_cell.angle_gamma   90.00
#
_symmetry.space_group_name_H-M   'P 1'
#
loop_
_entity.id
_entity.type
_entity.pdbx_description
1 polymer ?
#
loop_
_entity_poly.entity_id
_entity_poly.type
_entity_poly.pdbx_seq_one_letter_code
_entity_poly.pdbx_strand_id
1 'polypeptide(L)'
;MRQRIFGLHPQTSNLKRFLSMTREEELKKQGWEKRFTIDEPRLSEMAEQYKELGFEVLLEPVDTSSEECMTCITAFHDRYRTIYTRQRP
;
A
#
# COMPACT_ATOMS: atom_id res chain seq x y z
N MET A 1 -12.29 59.66 13.25
CA MET A 1 -11.44 58.93 12.28
C MET A 1 -11.43 57.46 12.72
N ARG A 2 -12.06 56.55 11.95
CA ARG A 2 -11.37 55.60 11.03
C ARG A 2 -10.33 54.76 11.83
N GLN A 3 -10.39 53.44 11.96
CA GLN A 3 -10.57 52.36 10.97
C GLN A 3 -10.97 51.06 11.73
N ARG A 4 -12.05 50.35 11.37
CA ARG A 4 -12.15 49.27 10.37
C ARG A 4 -11.39 47.97 10.71
N ILE A 5 -12.18 46.94 11.10
CA ILE A 5 -12.19 45.50 10.72
C ILE A 5 -10.86 44.76 10.54
N PHE A 6 -10.70 43.61 11.20
CA PHE A 6 -10.36 42.28 10.64
C PHE A 6 -10.51 41.28 11.79
N GLY A 7 -11.56 40.46 11.86
CA GLY A 7 -11.65 39.23 11.08
C GLY A 7 -11.28 38.06 11.99
N LEU A 8 -12.25 37.51 12.71
CA LEU A 8 -12.15 36.21 13.36
C LEU A 8 -11.90 35.17 12.26
N HIS A 9 -10.65 34.80 12.03
CA HIS A 9 -10.30 33.60 11.29
C HIS A 9 -10.13 32.44 12.28
N PRO A 10 -11.04 31.47 12.34
CA PRO A 10 -10.66 30.15 12.83
C PRO A 10 -9.66 29.58 11.82
N GLN A 11 -8.42 29.31 12.27
CA GLN A 11 -7.44 28.62 11.44
C GLN A 11 -7.94 27.20 11.17
N THR A 12 -8.55 27.04 10.00
CA THR A 12 -8.87 25.77 9.34
C THR A 12 -7.58 25.10 8.85
N SER A 13 -6.68 24.74 9.76
CA SER A 13 -5.45 23.99 9.42
C SER A 13 -5.59 22.49 9.73
N ASN A 14 -6.80 21.94 9.57
CA ASN A 14 -7.12 20.53 9.82
C ASN A 14 -7.62 19.80 8.55
N LEU A 15 -7.21 20.25 7.36
CA LEU A 15 -7.75 19.69 6.10
C LEU A 15 -6.70 19.47 4.99
N LYS A 16 -5.42 19.26 5.36
CA LYS A 16 -4.38 18.73 4.45
C LYS A 16 -3.70 17.47 4.97
N ARG A 17 -4.33 16.78 5.93
CA ARG A 17 -4.10 15.35 6.21
C ARG A 17 -5.14 14.54 5.43
N PHE A 18 -5.35 14.92 4.18
CA PHE A 18 -6.31 14.32 3.27
C PHE A 18 -5.68 13.05 2.71
N LEU A 19 -5.72 12.00 3.55
CA LEU A 19 -5.99 10.61 3.19
C LEU A 19 -5.61 10.21 1.76
N SER A 20 -4.31 10.16 1.45
CA SER A 20 -3.85 9.16 0.49
C SER A 20 -3.88 7.85 1.26
N MET A 21 -4.98 7.08 1.13
CA MET A 21 -4.95 5.70 1.58
C MET A 21 -3.80 5.00 0.88
N THR A 22 -3.01 4.23 1.62
CA THR A 22 -1.97 3.44 0.97
C THR A 22 -2.63 2.31 0.20
N ARG A 23 -2.00 1.85 -0.88
CA ARG A 23 -2.48 0.69 -1.66
C ARG A 23 -2.76 -0.52 -0.77
N GLU A 24 -1.93 -0.73 0.25
CA GLU A 24 -2.12 -1.78 1.25
C GLU A 24 -3.42 -1.61 2.05
N GLU A 25 -3.74 -0.39 2.50
CA GLU A 25 -4.98 -0.12 3.23
C GLU A 25 -6.22 -0.35 2.36
N GLU A 26 -6.17 -0.02 1.07
CA GLU A 26 -7.25 -0.29 0.12
C GLU A 26 -7.49 -1.79 -0.06
N LEU A 27 -6.42 -2.56 -0.21
CA LEU A 27 -6.47 -4.00 -0.36
C LEU A 27 -6.99 -4.66 0.92
N LYS A 28 -6.55 -4.19 2.09
CA LYS A 28 -7.06 -4.65 3.38
C LYS A 28 -8.57 -4.47 3.52
N LYS A 29 -9.12 -3.33 3.07
CA LYS A 29 -10.58 -3.10 3.07
C LYS A 29 -11.35 -4.04 2.14
N GLN A 30 -10.71 -4.54 1.09
CA GLN A 30 -11.26 -5.53 0.17
C GLN A 30 -11.10 -6.98 0.65
N GLY A 31 -10.61 -7.18 1.88
CA GLY A 31 -10.41 -8.50 2.49
C GLY A 31 -9.09 -9.18 2.08
N TRP A 32 -8.18 -8.46 1.44
CA TRP A 32 -6.85 -8.99 1.13
C TRP A 32 -5.92 -8.90 2.35
N GLU A 33 -5.21 -9.98 2.62
CA GLU A 33 -4.18 -10.05 3.64
C GLU A 33 -2.79 -10.02 2.99
N LYS A 34 -1.95 -9.07 3.41
CA LYS A 34 -0.54 -8.97 2.99
C LYS A 34 0.25 -10.16 3.56
N ARG A 35 0.99 -10.87 2.71
CA ARG A 35 1.86 -11.98 3.11
C ARG A 35 3.31 -11.55 3.21
N PHE A 36 4.00 -11.48 2.07
CA PHE A 36 5.42 -11.14 2.02
C PHE A 36 5.78 -10.58 0.64
N THR A 37 6.88 -9.83 0.63
CA THR A 37 7.51 -9.29 -0.57
C THR A 37 8.70 -10.16 -0.94
N ILE A 38 8.70 -10.74 -2.13
CA ILE A 38 9.73 -11.67 -2.58
C ILE A 38 9.88 -11.64 -4.11
N ASP A 39 11.01 -12.12 -4.63
CA ASP A 39 11.26 -12.25 -6.06
C ASP A 39 11.19 -13.70 -6.55
N GLU A 40 11.36 -13.87 -7.86
CA GLU A 40 11.38 -15.18 -8.51
C GLU A 40 12.64 -15.99 -8.19
N PRO A 41 12.57 -17.33 -8.16
CA PRO A 41 11.40 -18.18 -8.50
C PRO A 41 10.43 -18.39 -7.33
N ARG A 42 10.80 -17.95 -6.13
CA ARG A 42 10.06 -18.24 -4.89
C ARG A 42 8.68 -17.58 -4.88
N LEU A 43 8.56 -16.42 -5.52
CA LEU A 43 7.30 -15.72 -5.75
C LEU A 43 6.26 -16.62 -6.42
N SER A 44 6.60 -17.21 -7.57
CA SER A 44 5.71 -18.11 -8.31
C SER A 44 5.38 -19.38 -7.51
N GLU A 45 6.39 -20.00 -6.88
CA GLU A 45 6.18 -21.20 -6.05
C GLU A 45 5.17 -20.96 -4.91
N MET A 46 5.27 -19.82 -4.23
CA MET A 46 4.37 -19.47 -3.13
C MET A 46 2.97 -19.11 -3.62
N ALA A 47 2.88 -18.39 -4.74
CA ALA A 47 1.60 -18.04 -5.34
C ALA A 47 0.81 -19.29 -5.77
N GLU A 48 1.49 -20.30 -6.33
CA GLU A 48 0.88 -21.58 -6.68
C GLU A 48 0.41 -22.35 -5.44
N GLN A 49 1.26 -22.48 -4.42
CA GLN A 49 0.90 -23.13 -3.16
C GLN A 49 -0.34 -22.50 -2.52
N TYR A 50 -0.45 -21.17 -2.46
CA TYR A 50 -1.65 -20.52 -1.91
C TYR A 50 -2.90 -20.79 -2.76
N LYS A 51 -2.78 -20.85 -4.09
CA LYS A 51 -3.90 -21.20 -4.97
C LYS A 51 -4.37 -22.63 -4.76
N GLU A 52 -3.44 -23.57 -4.55
CA GLU A 52 -3.74 -24.98 -4.24
C GLU A 52 -4.42 -25.14 -2.88
N LEU A 53 -4.02 -24.33 -1.89
CA LEU A 53 -4.66 -24.26 -0.58
C LEU A 53 -6.05 -23.57 -0.61
N GLY A 54 -6.54 -23.15 -1.78
CA GLY A 54 -7.88 -22.60 -1.96
C GLY A 54 -7.98 -21.08 -1.76
N PHE A 55 -6.86 -20.37 -1.66
CA PHE A 55 -6.86 -18.91 -1.61
C PHE A 55 -6.99 -18.30 -3.02
N GLU A 56 -7.50 -17.07 -3.08
CA GLU A 56 -7.19 -16.15 -4.17
C GLU A 56 -5.83 -15.49 -3.90
N VAL A 57 -5.07 -15.24 -4.97
CA VAL A 57 -3.73 -14.63 -4.88
C VAL A 57 -3.68 -13.41 -5.78
N LEU A 58 -3.21 -12.30 -5.22
CA LEU A 58 -2.92 -11.05 -5.91
C LEU A 58 -1.44 -10.72 -5.72
N LEU A 59 -0.75 -10.38 -6.81
CA LEU A 59 0.65 -9.95 -6.79
C LEU A 59 0.72 -8.46 -7.12
N GLU A 60 1.17 -7.64 -6.16
CA GLU A 60 1.32 -6.20 -6.36
C GLU A 60 2.81 -5.83 -6.51
N PRO A 61 3.14 -4.83 -7.36
CA PRO A 61 4.47 -4.21 -7.32
C PRO A 61 4.78 -3.70 -5.90
N VAL A 62 6.05 -3.75 -5.53
CA VAL A 62 6.51 -3.05 -4.32
C VAL A 62 6.36 -1.55 -4.54
N ASP A 63 5.94 -0.81 -3.52
CA ASP A 63 5.98 0.63 -3.58
C ASP A 63 7.33 1.13 -3.05
N THR A 64 8.25 1.49 -3.95
CA THR A 64 9.54 2.09 -3.56
C THR A 64 9.44 3.58 -3.27
N SER A 65 8.25 4.19 -3.33
CA SER A 65 8.08 5.58 -2.92
C SER A 65 8.17 5.76 -1.39
N SER A 66 7.92 4.68 -0.64
CA SER A 66 8.26 4.60 0.78
C SER A 66 9.76 4.32 0.97
N GLU A 67 10.47 5.25 1.62
CA GLU A 67 11.93 5.21 1.81
C GLU A 67 12.44 4.05 2.71
N GLU A 68 11.56 3.15 3.16
CA GLU A 68 11.89 2.05 4.07
C GLU A 68 12.41 0.78 3.36
N CYS A 69 12.44 0.76 2.02
CA CYS A 69 12.89 -0.41 1.28
C CYS A 69 14.41 -0.43 1.08
N MET A 70 15.04 -1.51 1.57
CA MET A 70 16.47 -1.80 1.44
C MET A 70 16.95 -1.70 -0.02
N THR A 71 18.17 -1.19 -0.23
CA THR A 71 18.85 -0.91 -1.51
C THR A 71 18.67 -1.98 -2.60
N CYS A 72 18.50 -3.25 -2.22
CA CYS A 72 18.29 -4.38 -3.14
C CYS A 72 16.96 -4.29 -3.91
N ILE A 73 15.88 -3.81 -3.29
CA ILE A 73 14.55 -3.70 -3.93
C ILE A 73 14.56 -2.59 -4.97
N THR A 74 15.19 -1.44 -4.67
CA THR A 74 15.27 -0.32 -5.61
C THR A 74 16.07 -0.67 -6.87
N ALA A 75 17.11 -1.51 -6.74
CA ALA A 75 17.93 -1.96 -7.86
C ALA A 75 17.21 -2.96 -8.79
N PHE A 76 16.21 -3.68 -8.29
CA PHE A 76 15.50 -4.75 -9.01
C PHE A 76 13.99 -4.70 -8.75
N HIS A 77 13.41 -3.49 -8.77
CA HIS A 77 12.03 -3.25 -8.36
C HIS A 77 11.02 -4.09 -9.16
N ASP A 78 11.30 -4.34 -10.43
CA ASP A 78 10.46 -5.13 -11.32
C ASP A 78 10.35 -6.60 -10.91
N ARG A 79 11.38 -7.11 -10.21
CA ARG A 79 11.49 -8.51 -9.79
C ARG A 79 10.76 -8.80 -8.48
N TYR A 80 10.69 -7.82 -7.58
CA TYR A 80 10.01 -7.99 -6.29
C TYR A 80 8.52 -7.69 -6.43
N ARG A 81 7.69 -8.60 -5.90
CA ARG A 81 6.25 -8.39 -5.75
C ARG A 81 5.83 -8.72 -4.33
N THR A 82 4.78 -8.06 -3.87
CA THR A 82 4.12 -8.40 -2.61
C THR A 82 2.96 -9.34 -2.89
N ILE A 83 2.97 -10.51 -2.24
CA ILE A 83 1.86 -11.47 -2.29
C ILE A 83 0.77 -11.01 -1.33
N TYR A 84 -0.45 -10.92 -1.84
CA TYR A 84 -1.68 -10.76 -1.08
C TYR A 84 -2.57 -12.00 -1.29
N THR A 85 -3.25 -12.43 -0.24
CA THR A 85 -4.19 -13.55 -0.31
C THR A 85 -5.53 -13.17 0.30
N ARG A 86 -6.62 -13.74 -0.22
CA ARG A 86 -7.90 -13.78 0.49
C ARG A 86 -8.54 -15.15 0.38
N GLN A 87 -9.45 -15.47 1.30
CA GLN A 87 -10.26 -16.68 1.19
C GLN A 87 -11.17 -16.57 -0.04
N ARG A 88 -11.28 -17.67 -0.81
CA ARG A 88 -12.31 -17.76 -1.84
C ARG A 88 -13.69 -17.81 -1.14
N PRO A 89 -14.69 -17.08 -1.65
CA PRO A 89 -16.05 -17.14 -1.13
C PRO A 89 -16.69 -18.53 -1.32
#